data_AF-A0A2D6TZV9-F1
#
_entry.id   AF-A0A2D6TZV9-F1
#
_cell.length_a   1.000
_cell.length_b   1.000
_cell.length_c   1.000
_cell.angle_alpha   90.00
_cell.angle_beta   90.00
_cell.angle_gamma   90.00
#
_symmetry.space_group_name_H-M   'P 1'
#
loop_
_entity.id
_entity.type
_entity.pdbx_description
1 polymer ?
#
loop_
_entity_poly.entity_id
_entity_poly.type
_entity_poly.pdbx_seq_one_letter_code
_entity_poly.pdbx_strand_id
1 'polypeptide(L)'
;MYIYAKETGRNMRKEGYTSNRWINPHADTVASFDTTDGIVNGSHLLGYIRASYDDLVEMFGEPNGVMCDKVWNSWDIEFEIYTKTGEVEDIVYCNLYDWKEADAEVSKRDEYDWHIGGVDKKADFLIYDLLRKSPKPEYRFFRKGA
;
A
#
# COMPACT_ATOMS: atom_id res chain seq x y z
N MET A 1 -26.84 -3.27 17.50
CA MET A 1 -27.82 -2.17 17.72
C MET A 1 -27.53 -1.12 16.67
N TYR A 2 -28.36 -1.02 15.64
CA TYR A 2 -28.18 -0.10 14.52
C TYR A 2 -28.89 1.22 14.83
N ILE A 3 -28.25 2.36 14.55
CA ILE A 3 -28.92 3.66 14.53
C ILE A 3 -28.69 4.29 13.16
N TYR A 4 -29.74 4.30 12.33
CA TYR A 4 -29.82 5.09 11.11
C TYR A 4 -30.18 6.53 11.47
N ALA A 5 -29.45 7.52 10.93
CA ALA A 5 -29.87 8.92 10.92
C ALA A 5 -30.24 9.33 9.49
N LYS A 6 -31.41 9.96 9.36
CA LYS A 6 -32.06 10.35 8.10
C LYS A 6 -31.31 11.48 7.38
N GLU A 7 -31.15 11.31 6.06
CA GLU A 7 -30.77 12.39 5.14
C GLU A 7 -31.95 13.33 4.88
N THR A 8 -31.70 14.64 4.96
CA THR A 8 -32.56 15.67 4.36
C THR A 8 -31.68 16.55 3.47
N GLY A 9 -32.00 16.57 2.18
CA GLY A 9 -31.12 17.13 1.15
C GLY A 9 -31.09 18.66 1.07
N ARG A 10 -29.97 19.19 0.54
CA ARG A 10 -29.90 20.42 -0.26
C ARG A 10 -28.55 20.55 -0.99
N ASN A 11 -28.67 20.65 -2.32
CA ASN A 11 -27.82 21.30 -3.32
C ASN A 11 -26.29 21.18 -3.31
N MET A 12 -25.80 20.58 -4.40
CA MET A 12 -24.43 20.52 -4.86
C MET A 12 -23.76 21.90 -4.98
N ARG A 13 -22.61 22.06 -4.33
CA ARG A 13 -21.52 22.94 -4.76
C ARG A 13 -20.28 22.07 -4.98
N LYS A 14 -19.65 22.23 -6.15
CA LYS A 14 -18.40 21.59 -6.54
C LYS A 14 -17.25 22.28 -5.79
N GLU A 15 -16.80 21.72 -4.67
CA GLU A 15 -15.55 22.10 -4.02
C GLU A 15 -14.90 20.84 -3.41
N GLY A 16 -13.62 20.63 -3.73
CA GLY A 16 -12.73 19.72 -3.00
C GLY A 16 -12.90 18.24 -3.28
N TYR A 17 -11.91 17.63 -3.92
CA TYR A 17 -11.68 16.19 -3.91
C TYR A 17 -11.37 15.76 -2.46
N THR A 18 -12.39 15.51 -1.64
CA THR A 18 -12.20 14.92 -0.31
C THR A 18 -11.80 13.47 -0.52
N SER A 19 -10.56 13.15 -0.16
CA SER A 19 -9.96 11.82 -0.11
C SER A 19 -11.00 10.73 0.18
N ASN A 20 -11.44 10.03 -0.86
CA ASN A 20 -12.25 8.83 -0.73
C ASN A 20 -11.35 7.69 -0.22
N ARG A 21 -10.98 7.81 1.07
CA ARG A 21 -10.55 6.71 1.93
C ARG A 21 -11.78 5.83 2.13
N TRP A 22 -11.99 4.89 1.21
CA TRP A 22 -12.89 3.77 1.45
C TRP A 22 -12.25 2.91 2.53
N ILE A 23 -12.56 3.30 3.77
CA ILE A 23 -12.24 2.61 4.99
C ILE A 23 -13.18 1.41 5.07
N ASN A 24 -12.66 0.18 5.17
CA ASN A 24 -13.50 -0.94 5.56
C ASN A 24 -14.11 -0.63 6.95
N PRO A 25 -15.44 -0.45 7.08
CA PRO A 25 -16.07 -0.09 8.35
C PRO A 25 -16.06 -1.23 9.37
N HIS A 26 -15.64 -2.43 8.98
CA HIS A 26 -15.52 -3.61 9.82
C HIS A 26 -14.08 -3.93 10.24
N ALA A 27 -13.09 -3.21 9.67
CA ALA A 27 -11.70 -3.36 10.04
C ALA A 27 -11.44 -2.66 11.38
N ASP A 28 -11.32 -3.44 12.46
CA ASP A 28 -10.90 -2.92 13.76
C ASP A 28 -9.44 -2.46 13.74
N THR A 29 -8.61 -3.09 12.91
CA THR A 29 -7.16 -2.87 12.84
C THR A 29 -6.83 -1.67 11.95
N VAL A 30 -5.95 -0.81 12.45
CA VAL A 30 -5.45 0.37 11.74
C VAL A 30 -3.99 0.12 11.41
N ALA A 31 -3.58 0.49 10.20
CA ALA A 31 -2.18 0.49 9.81
C ALA A 31 -1.81 1.85 9.22
N SER A 32 -0.61 2.33 9.50
CA SER A 32 0.01 3.39 8.71
C SER A 32 1.00 2.81 7.73
N PHE A 33 1.26 3.55 6.65
CA PHE A 33 2.34 3.22 5.74
C PHE A 33 3.12 4.48 5.35
N ASP A 34 4.40 4.29 5.05
CA ASP A 34 5.22 5.28 4.36
C ASP A 34 6.39 4.60 3.62
N THR A 35 7.00 5.32 2.68
CA THR A 35 8.26 4.89 2.08
C THR A 35 9.38 4.99 3.11
N THR A 36 10.31 4.03 3.09
CA THR A 36 11.45 3.97 4.02
C THR A 36 12.75 3.74 3.28
N ASP A 37 13.85 4.30 3.79
CA ASP A 37 15.22 3.99 3.31
C ASP A 37 15.84 2.81 4.10
N GLY A 38 15.04 2.18 4.97
CA GLY A 38 15.45 1.06 5.81
C GLY A 38 15.69 -0.21 4.99
N ILE A 39 16.96 -0.60 4.84
CA ILE A 39 17.31 -1.86 4.19
C ILE A 39 17.07 -3.03 5.15
N VAL A 40 16.19 -3.95 4.78
CA VAL A 40 15.96 -5.20 5.52
C VAL A 40 16.63 -6.38 4.84
N ASN A 41 17.59 -7.00 5.54
CA ASN A 41 18.27 -8.20 5.06
C ASN A 41 17.38 -9.44 5.16
N GLY A 42 17.50 -10.35 4.19
CA GLY A 42 16.77 -11.61 4.17
C GLY A 42 15.36 -11.53 3.59
N SER A 43 15.01 -10.41 2.93
CA SER A 43 13.76 -10.33 2.17
C SER A 43 13.73 -11.40 1.08
N HIS A 44 12.57 -11.98 0.85
CA HIS A 44 12.34 -12.97 -0.20
C HIS A 44 10.98 -12.70 -0.86
N LEU A 45 10.76 -13.32 -2.02
CA LEU A 45 9.49 -13.25 -2.72
C LEU A 45 8.36 -13.84 -1.86
N LEU A 46 7.33 -13.04 -1.61
CA LEU A 46 6.12 -13.43 -0.88
C LEU A 46 4.93 -13.59 -1.83
N GLY A 47 4.85 -12.77 -2.88
CA GLY A 47 3.75 -12.83 -3.84
C GLY A 47 3.94 -11.87 -5.00
N TYR A 48 2.86 -11.67 -5.75
CA TYR A 48 2.81 -10.74 -6.88
C TYR A 48 1.60 -9.84 -6.76
N ILE A 49 1.67 -8.62 -7.27
CA ILE A 49 0.53 -7.71 -7.38
C ILE A 49 0.49 -7.08 -8.76
N ARG A 50 -0.69 -7.11 -9.38
CA ARG A 50 -0.90 -6.48 -10.69
C ARG A 50 -1.35 -5.03 -10.51
N ALA A 51 -0.50 -4.10 -10.95
CA ALA A 51 -0.71 -2.66 -10.89
C ALA A 51 0.08 -1.94 -11.98
N SER A 52 -0.34 -0.74 -12.38
CA SER A 52 0.50 0.12 -13.23
C SER A 52 1.56 0.85 -12.41
N TYR A 53 2.66 1.27 -13.04
CA TYR A 53 3.67 2.11 -12.40
C TYR A 53 3.06 3.41 -11.85
N ASP A 54 2.17 4.05 -12.61
CA ASP A 54 1.53 5.31 -12.22
C ASP A 54 0.66 5.14 -10.96
N ASP A 55 -0.05 4.02 -10.80
CA ASP A 55 -0.82 3.74 -9.57
C ASP A 55 0.09 3.64 -8.34
N LEU A 56 1.27 3.02 -8.51
CA LEU A 56 2.26 2.92 -7.44
C LEU A 56 2.89 4.27 -7.12
N VAL A 57 3.16 5.10 -8.13
CA VAL A 57 3.66 6.48 -7.92
C VAL A 57 2.61 7.36 -7.24
N GLU A 58 1.34 7.26 -7.62
CA GLU A 58 0.26 7.99 -6.94
C GLU A 58 0.16 7.59 -5.46
N MET A 59 0.31 6.30 -5.16
CA MET A 59 0.20 5.78 -3.79
C MET A 59 1.43 6.10 -2.92
N PHE A 60 2.64 5.86 -3.46
CA PHE A 60 3.88 5.83 -2.69
C PHE A 60 4.82 7.00 -3.01
N GLY A 61 4.69 7.65 -4.17
CA GLY A 61 5.70 8.55 -4.74
C GLY A 61 6.63 7.83 -5.70
N GLU A 62 7.66 8.50 -6.21
CA GLU A 62 8.66 7.85 -7.08
C GLU A 62 9.38 6.68 -6.36
N PRO A 63 9.88 5.67 -7.11
CA PRO A 63 10.70 4.59 -6.55
C PRO A 63 11.81 5.13 -5.65
N ASN A 64 11.90 4.59 -4.43
CA ASN A 64 12.93 4.96 -3.44
C ASN A 64 13.98 3.86 -3.22
N GLY A 65 13.73 2.65 -3.74
CA GLY A 65 14.67 1.54 -3.62
C GLY A 65 15.87 1.69 -4.56
N VAL A 66 17.00 1.07 -4.17
CA VAL A 66 18.24 1.13 -4.94
C VAL A 66 18.15 0.22 -6.16
N MET A 67 18.31 0.81 -7.35
CA MET A 67 18.50 0.08 -8.61
C MET A 67 19.70 -0.88 -8.49
N CYS A 68 19.50 -2.15 -8.86
CA CYS A 68 20.55 -3.18 -8.84
C CYS A 68 20.47 -4.10 -10.07
N ASP A 69 21.35 -5.10 -10.14
CA ASP A 69 21.51 -6.03 -11.28
C ASP A 69 20.20 -6.57 -11.87
N LYS A 70 19.19 -6.81 -11.03
CA LYS A 70 17.93 -7.46 -11.44
C LYS A 70 16.70 -6.63 -11.19
N VAL A 71 16.86 -5.43 -10.64
CA VAL A 71 15.74 -4.59 -10.21
C VAL A 71 16.02 -3.19 -10.72
N TRP A 72 15.12 -2.68 -11.54
CA TRP A 72 15.18 -1.33 -12.08
C TRP A 72 14.35 -0.36 -11.26
N ASN A 73 13.13 -0.76 -10.90
CA ASN A 73 12.19 0.07 -10.15
C ASN A 73 11.75 -0.67 -8.88
N SER A 74 11.87 -0.01 -7.74
CA SER A 74 11.40 -0.56 -6.47
C SER A 74 10.97 0.49 -5.46
N TRP A 75 10.00 0.09 -4.62
CA TRP A 75 9.55 0.83 -3.45
C TRP A 75 9.82 0.03 -2.19
N ASP A 76 10.53 0.64 -1.27
CA ASP A 76 10.74 0.15 0.09
C ASP A 76 9.69 0.83 1.00
N ILE A 77 8.83 0.02 1.60
CA ILE A 77 7.63 0.47 2.33
C ILE A 77 7.65 -0.13 3.74
N GLU A 78 7.38 0.71 4.73
CA GLU A 78 7.18 0.28 6.10
C GLU A 78 5.72 0.48 6.51
N PHE A 79 5.14 -0.56 7.11
CA PHE A 79 3.83 -0.52 7.72
C PHE A 79 3.97 -0.55 9.24
N GLU A 80 3.24 0.32 9.93
CA GLU A 80 3.04 0.20 11.38
C GLU A 80 1.59 -0.23 11.64
N ILE A 81 1.41 -1.34 12.33
CA ILE A 81 0.09 -1.85 12.73
C ILE A 81 -0.18 -1.38 14.15
N TYR A 82 -1.37 -0.86 14.41
CA TYR A 82 -1.73 -0.26 15.70
C TYR A 82 -2.68 -1.14 16.49
N THR A 83 -2.45 -1.20 17.80
CA THR A 83 -3.40 -1.75 18.77
C THR A 83 -4.67 -0.89 18.85
N LYS A 84 -5.70 -1.42 19.51
CA LYS A 84 -6.92 -0.66 19.83
C LYS A 84 -6.67 0.56 20.72
N THR A 85 -5.56 0.59 21.46
CA THR A 85 -5.15 1.72 22.32
C THR A 85 -4.32 2.76 21.57
N GLY A 86 -3.98 2.52 20.30
CA GLY A 86 -3.22 3.44 19.44
C GLY A 86 -1.70 3.31 19.56
N GLU A 87 -1.21 2.23 20.15
CA GLU A 87 0.22 1.92 20.24
C GLU A 87 0.64 1.08 19.02
N VAL A 88 1.88 1.24 18.55
CA VAL A 88 2.41 0.38 17.48
C VAL A 88 2.58 -1.03 18.04
N GLU A 89 1.82 -1.97 17.50
CA GLU A 89 1.86 -3.40 17.82
C GLU A 89 2.95 -4.12 17.03
N ASP A 90 3.10 -3.75 15.76
CA ASP A 90 3.98 -4.43 14.82
C ASP A 90 4.48 -3.49 13.73
N ILE A 91 5.67 -3.79 13.20
CA ILE A 91 6.29 -3.09 12.09
C ILE A 91 6.61 -4.10 10.99
N VAL A 92 5.98 -3.93 9.83
CA VAL A 92 6.12 -4.84 8.70
C VAL A 92 6.80 -4.12 7.55
N TYR A 93 7.95 -4.63 7.14
CA TYR A 93 8.65 -4.15 5.95
C TYR A 93 8.21 -4.91 4.70
N CYS A 94 8.08 -4.17 3.60
CA CYS A 94 7.76 -4.67 2.28
C CYS A 94 8.64 -3.99 1.23
N ASN A 95 9.06 -4.74 0.21
CA ASN A 95 9.52 -4.15 -1.04
C ASN A 95 8.62 -4.56 -2.21
N LEU A 96 8.20 -3.58 -3.01
CA LEU A 96 7.54 -3.79 -4.29
C LEU A 96 8.55 -3.54 -5.39
N TYR A 97 8.79 -4.50 -6.27
CA TYR A 97 9.88 -4.39 -7.24
C TYR A 97 9.59 -5.11 -8.56
N ASP A 98 10.16 -4.58 -9.64
CA ASP A 98 10.26 -5.32 -10.89
C ASP A 98 11.41 -6.33 -10.85
N TRP A 99 11.41 -7.31 -11.77
CA TRP A 99 12.40 -8.38 -11.68
C TRP A 99 12.90 -8.85 -13.04
N LYS A 100 14.22 -8.69 -13.24
CA LYS A 100 14.99 -9.16 -14.39
C LYS A 100 14.48 -8.65 -15.74
N GLU A 101 14.00 -7.42 -15.76
CA GLU A 101 13.63 -6.77 -17.01
C GLU A 101 14.84 -6.31 -17.79
N ALA A 102 14.67 -6.12 -19.09
CA ALA A 102 15.73 -5.67 -19.99
C ALA A 102 16.18 -4.23 -19.69
N ASP A 103 15.25 -3.37 -19.26
CA ASP A 103 15.48 -1.97 -18.92
C ASP A 103 14.39 -1.45 -17.95
N ALA A 104 14.61 -0.24 -17.42
CA ALA A 104 13.73 0.41 -16.46
C ALA A 104 12.37 0.82 -17.00
N GLU A 105 12.16 0.81 -18.32
CA GLU A 105 10.91 1.24 -18.94
C GLU A 105 9.93 0.09 -19.12
N VAL A 106 10.38 -1.17 -19.05
CA VAL A 106 9.51 -2.34 -19.27
C VAL A 106 8.35 -2.36 -18.28
N SER A 107 8.62 -2.16 -16.99
CA SER A 107 7.60 -2.16 -15.92
C SER A 107 6.75 -0.89 -15.87
N LYS A 108 7.07 0.13 -16.68
CA LYS A 108 6.34 1.42 -16.73
C LYS A 108 5.28 1.51 -17.82
N ARG A 109 5.32 0.63 -18.83
CA ARG A 109 4.51 0.78 -20.06
C ARG A 109 3.03 0.50 -19.88
N ASP A 110 2.69 -0.51 -19.08
CA ASP A 110 1.33 -1.02 -18.89
C ASP A 110 1.18 -1.56 -17.45
N GLU A 111 0.07 -2.24 -17.16
CA GLU A 111 -0.03 -3.07 -15.95
C GLU A 111 1.06 -4.14 -15.91
N TYR A 112 1.77 -4.19 -14.78
CA TYR A 112 2.89 -5.10 -14.52
C TYR A 112 2.61 -5.99 -13.31
N ASP A 113 3.18 -7.19 -13.30
CA ASP A 113 3.10 -8.12 -12.17
C ASP A 113 4.29 -7.90 -11.24
N TRP A 114 4.15 -6.90 -10.36
CA TRP A 114 5.17 -6.50 -9.40
C TRP A 114 5.41 -7.61 -8.38
N HIS A 115 6.67 -7.87 -8.07
CA HIS A 115 7.02 -8.78 -6.99
C HIS A 115 6.79 -8.08 -5.66
N ILE A 116 6.17 -8.79 -4.73
CA ILE A 116 6.06 -8.40 -3.34
C ILE A 116 7.12 -9.20 -2.59
N GLY A 117 8.09 -8.52 -1.99
CA GLY A 117 9.04 -9.14 -1.08
C GLY A 117 8.95 -8.57 0.32
N GLY A 118 9.52 -9.32 1.25
CA GLY A 118 9.52 -8.99 2.67
C GLY A 118 10.13 -10.12 3.48
N VAL A 119 10.16 -9.94 4.80
CA VAL A 119 10.59 -10.97 5.75
C VAL A 119 9.42 -11.58 6.51
N ASP A 120 8.33 -10.83 6.66
CA ASP A 120 7.06 -11.29 7.22
C ASP A 120 6.05 -11.49 6.10
N LYS A 121 5.36 -12.63 6.13
CA LYS A 121 4.26 -12.92 5.19
C LYS A 121 3.17 -11.86 5.25
N LYS A 122 2.95 -11.15 6.37
CA LYS A 122 1.95 -10.06 6.46
C LYS A 122 2.12 -8.99 5.38
N ALA A 123 3.33 -8.80 4.84
CA ALA A 123 3.60 -7.81 3.80
C ALA A 123 2.73 -8.02 2.56
N ASP A 124 2.49 -9.27 2.12
CA ASP A 124 1.62 -9.51 0.96
C ASP A 124 0.17 -9.09 1.24
N PHE A 125 -0.41 -9.52 2.35
CA PHE A 125 -1.76 -9.16 2.77
C PHE A 125 -1.94 -7.64 2.88
N LEU A 126 -0.99 -6.94 3.48
CA LEU A 126 -1.04 -5.48 3.63
C LEU A 126 -1.04 -4.77 2.27
N ILE A 127 -0.20 -5.21 1.33
CA ILE A 127 -0.17 -4.65 -0.03
C ILE A 127 -1.47 -4.93 -0.77
N TYR A 128 -1.96 -6.17 -0.73
CA TYR A 128 -3.21 -6.54 -1.37
C TYR A 128 -4.38 -5.71 -0.84
N ASP A 129 -4.44 -5.47 0.46
CA ASP A 129 -5.49 -4.67 1.08
C ASP A 129 -5.34 -3.18 0.73
N LEU A 130 -4.14 -2.61 0.91
CA LEU A 130 -3.85 -1.20 0.62
C LEU A 130 -4.19 -0.83 -0.84
N LEU A 131 -3.82 -1.69 -1.79
CA LEU A 131 -4.10 -1.50 -3.23
C LEU A 131 -5.50 -2.00 -3.64
N ARG A 132 -6.37 -2.34 -2.67
CA ARG A 132 -7.77 -2.75 -2.88
C ARG A 132 -7.93 -3.97 -3.80
N LYS A 133 -6.98 -4.89 -3.74
CA LYS A 133 -7.00 -6.18 -4.47
C LYS A 133 -7.35 -7.34 -3.53
N SER A 134 -7.40 -7.13 -2.21
CA SER A 134 -7.84 -8.16 -1.26
C SER A 134 -9.35 -8.43 -1.39
N PRO A 135 -9.79 -9.70 -1.46
CA PRO A 135 -11.21 -10.04 -1.42
C PRO A 135 -11.83 -9.86 -0.02
N LYS A 136 -10.99 -9.71 1.00
CA LYS A 136 -11.37 -9.51 2.40
C LYS A 136 -10.46 -8.42 2.97
N PRO A 137 -10.76 -7.14 2.72
CA PRO A 137 -10.01 -6.06 3.34
C PRO A 137 -10.13 -6.18 4.87
N GLU A 138 -9.06 -5.96 5.62
CA GLU A 138 -8.98 -6.12 7.08
C GLU A 138 -8.38 -4.90 7.78
N TYR A 139 -7.72 -4.00 7.05
CA TYR A 139 -7.01 -2.85 7.60
C TYR A 139 -7.62 -1.53 7.16
N ARG A 140 -7.48 -0.53 8.03
CA ARG A 140 -7.71 0.89 7.70
C ARG A 140 -6.37 1.58 7.57
N PHE A 141 -6.06 2.07 6.38
CA PHE A 141 -4.77 2.70 6.10
C PHE A 141 -4.79 4.22 6.21
N PHE A 142 -3.71 4.77 6.72
CA PHE A 142 -3.36 6.18 6.56
C PHE A 142 -1.88 6.34 6.24
N ARG A 143 -1.52 7.38 5.48
CA ARG A 143 -0.11 7.69 5.19
C ARG A 143 0.47 8.48 6.36
N LYS A 144 1.62 8.07 6.91
CA LYS A 144 2.19 8.64 8.15
C LYS A 144 2.69 10.09 8.00
N GLY A 145 3.01 10.52 6.78
CA GLY A 145 3.46 11.88 6.45
C GLY A 145 2.48 12.75 5.65
N ALA A 146 1.19 12.40 5.55
CA ALA A 146 0.19 13.12 4.73
C ALA A 146 -0.80 13.98 5.53
#